data_AF-A0A151RNL5-F1
#
_entry.id   AF-A0A151RNL5-F1
#
_cell.length_a   1.000
_cell.length_b   1.000
_cell.length_c   1.000
_cell.angle_alpha   90.00
_cell.angle_beta   90.00
_cell.angle_gamma   90.00
#
_symmetry.space_group_name_H-M   'P 1'
#
loop_
_entity.id
_entity.type
_entity.pdbx_description
1 polymer ?
#
loop_
_entity_poly.entity_id
_entity_poly.type
_entity_poly.pdbx_seq_one_letter_code
_entity_poly.pdbx_strand_id
1 'polypeptide(L)' 'MAPYEALYGRRCRTPLCWVEPRENAILGPEIVQQTTEKVRMVQDKMRAS' A
#
# COMPACT_ATOMS: atom_id res chain seq x y z
N MET A 1 -16.33 -7.38 -22.33
CA MET A 1 -15.74 -6.44 -21.37
C MET A 1 -14.48 -7.11 -20.83
N ALA A 2 -13.30 -6.68 -21.28
CA ALA A 2 -12.05 -7.30 -20.82
C ALA A 2 -11.83 -6.93 -19.35
N PRO A 3 -11.56 -7.88 -18.45
CA PRO A 3 -11.27 -7.56 -17.06
C PRO A 3 -10.07 -6.62 -17.01
N TYR A 4 -10.10 -5.66 -16.09
CA TYR A 4 -9.04 -4.68 -15.82
C TYR A 4 -7.63 -5.33 -15.70
N GLU A 5 -7.58 -6.62 -15.35
CA GLU A 5 -6.40 -7.48 -15.28
C GLU A 5 -5.67 -7.66 -16.63
N ALA A 6 -6.41 -7.70 -17.74
CA ALA A 6 -5.85 -7.88 -19.08
C ALA A 6 -5.10 -6.63 -19.59
N LEU A 7 -5.45 -5.44 -19.10
CA LEU A 7 -4.82 -4.18 -19.53
C LEU A 7 -3.46 -3.94 -18.88
N TYR A 8 -3.24 -4.46 -17.68
CA TYR A 8 -2.06 -4.12 -16.87
C TYR A 8 -1.16 -5.32 -16.57
N GLY A 9 -1.55 -6.53 -16.97
CA GLY A 9 -0.73 -7.75 -16.85
C GLY A 9 -0.38 -8.15 -15.40
N ARG A 10 -0.97 -7.47 -14.40
CA ARG A 10 -0.80 -7.73 -12.97
C ARG A 10 -2.13 -7.58 -12.25
N ARG A 11 -2.29 -8.29 -11.12
CA ARG A 11 -3.39 -8.06 -10.18
C ARG A 11 -3.48 -6.57 -9.90
N CYS A 12 -4.62 -6.02 -10.25
CA CYS A 12 -5.06 -4.66 -10.04
C CYS A 12 -4.65 -4.19 -8.63
N ARG A 13 -3.65 -3.32 -8.55
CA ARG A 13 -3.25 -2.66 -7.31
C ARG A 13 -4.23 -1.53 -7.03
N THR A 14 -5.42 -1.87 -6.52
CA THR A 14 -6.27 -0.87 -5.91
C THR A 14 -5.59 -0.37 -4.61
N PRO A 15 -5.84 0.86 -4.16
CA PRO A 15 -5.30 1.37 -2.89
C PRO A 15 -5.60 0.45 -1.69
N LEU A 16 -6.69 -0.31 -1.79
CA LEU A 16 -7.11 -1.32 -0.81
C LEU A 16 -6.21 -2.57 -0.78
N CYS A 17 -5.42 -2.81 -1.83
CA CYS A 17 -4.58 -3.99 -2.02
C CYS A 17 -3.07 -3.67 -1.94
N TRP A 18 -2.67 -2.53 -1.33
CA TRP A 18 -1.25 -2.13 -1.17
C TRP A 18 -0.48 -2.98 -0.15
N VAL A 19 -0.96 -4.15 0.24
CA VAL A 19 -0.12 -5.06 1.04
C VAL A 19 0.81 -5.75 0.06
N GLU A 20 1.92 -5.09 -0.30
CA GLU A 20 3.00 -5.72 -1.05
C GLU A 20 4.02 -6.32 -0.07
N PRO A 21 4.01 -7.65 0.17
CA PRO A 21 5.10 -8.32 0.88
C PRO A 21 6.46 -8.08 0.19
N ARG A 22 6.44 -7.78 -1.11
CA ARG A 22 7.63 -7.52 -1.92
C ARG A 22 8.29 -6.19 -1.58
N GLU A 23 7.52 -5.13 -1.34
CA GLU A 23 8.08 -3.86 -0.87
C GLU A 23 8.67 -4.05 0.53
N ASN A 24 7.96 -4.77 1.40
CA ASN A 24 8.45 -5.06 2.75
C ASN A 24 9.74 -5.90 2.78
N ALA A 25 9.89 -6.85 1.84
CA ALA A 25 11.09 -7.67 1.72
C ALA A 25 12.29 -6.91 1.13
N ILE A 26 12.06 -5.89 0.30
CA ILE A 26 13.13 -5.11 -0.36
C ILE A 26 13.58 -3.92 0.51
N LEU A 27 12.64 -3.26 1.19
CA LEU A 27 12.90 -2.05 1.98
C LEU A 27 13.39 -2.35 3.41
N GLY A 28 13.32 -3.61 3.84
CA GLY A 28 13.70 -4.01 5.19
C GLY A 28 12.69 -3.57 6.25
N PRO A 29 12.65 -4.25 7.41
CA PRO A 29 11.59 -4.07 8.41
C PRO A 29 11.55 -2.66 9.02
N GLU A 30 12.71 -2.00 9.14
CA GLU A 30 12.82 -0.68 9.77
C GLU A 30 12.16 0.43 8.94
N ILE A 31 12.37 0.43 7.63
CA ILE A 31 11.77 1.43 6.72
C ILE A 31 10.26 1.23 6.62
N VAL A 32 9.81 -0.03 6.61
CA VAL A 32 8.38 -0.39 6.63
C VAL A 32 7.71 0.12 7.89
N GLN A 33 8.35 -0.07 9.06
CA GLN A 33 7.81 0.37 10.34
C GLN A 33 7.71 1.90 10.41
N GLN A 34 8.78 2.61 10.03
CA GLN A 34 8.78 4.08 9.98
C GLN A 34 7.70 4.65 9.03
N THR A 35 7.50 4.01 7.88
CA THR A 35 6.49 4.43 6.91
C THR A 35 5.08 4.18 7.44
N THR A 36 4.87 3.02 8.08
CA THR A 36 3.59 2.64 8.68
C THR A 36 3.18 3.61 9.80
N GLU A 37 4.12 4.02 10.66
CA GLU A 37 3.87 5.02 11.70
C GLU A 37 3.47 6.37 11.11
N LYS A 38 4.17 6.85 10.06
CA LYS A 38 3.81 8.10 9.38
C LYS A 38 2.42 8.04 8.74
N VAL A 39 2.07 6.92 8.12
CA VAL A 39 0.73 6.71 7.54
C VAL A 39 -0.34 6.77 8.63
N ARG A 40 -0.10 6.11 9.78
CA ARG A 40 -1.01 6.16 10.93
C ARG A 40 -1.22 7.58 11.44
N MET A 41 -0.15 8.36 11.58
CA MET A 41 -0.25 9.77 11.99
C MET A 41 -1.12 10.60 11.03
N VAL A 42 -1.03 10.36 9.72
CA VAL A 42 -1.86 11.06 8.72
C VAL A 42 -3.32 10.61 8.80
N GLN A 43 -3.58 9.31 8.99
CA GLN A 43 -4.93 8.79 9.17
C GLN A 43 -5.61 9.33 10.43
N ASP A 44 -4.88 9.41 11.55
CA ASP A 44 -5.40 9.96 12.80
C ASP A 44 -5.75 11.45 12.66
N LYS A 45 -4.91 12.22 11.95
CA LYS A 45 -5.20 13.62 11.61
C LYS A 45 -6.42 13.77 10.71
N MET A 46 -6.61 12.88 9.73
CA MET A 46 -7.78 12.91 8.86
C MET A 46 -9.07 12.51 9.58
N ARG A 47 -8.99 11.64 10.59
CA ARG A 47 -10.15 11.22 11.41
C ARG A 47 -10.53 12.23 12.49
N ALA A 48 -9.60 13.07 12.91
CA ALA A 48 -9.84 14.14 13.88
C ALA A 48 -10.43 15.41 13.26
N SER A 49 -10.61 15.44 11.93
CA SER A 49 -11.19 16.56 11.18
C SER A 49 -12.61 16.28 10.71
#